data_AF-A0A4V1A457-F1
#
_entry.id   AF-A0A4V1A457-F1
#
_cell.length_a   1.000
_cell.length_b   1.000
_cell.length_c   1.000
_cell.angle_alpha   90.00
_cell.angle_beta   90.00
_cell.angle_gamma   90.00
#
_symmetry.space_group_name_H-M   'P 1'
#
loop_
_entity.id
_entity.type
_entity.pdbx_description
1 polymer ?
#
loop_
_entity_poly.entity_id
_entity_poly.type
_entity_poly.pdbx_seq_one_letter_code
_entity_poly.pdbx_strand_id
1 'polypeptide(L)'
;MAVRKRSITIAGHRTSYSIEDAFQDGLATLADKEGLSVAALIARIDAQRPPDANLSSALRLYVLQAAREGRLADHAPTGQAPTGQDPPAPNAPHPR
;
A
#
# COMPACT_ATOMS: atom_id res chain seq x y z
N MET A 1 -11.70 -9.03 -12.51
CA MET A 1 -10.49 -8.28 -12.12
C MET A 1 -10.82 -6.80 -12.22
N ALA A 2 -10.97 -6.10 -11.09
CA ALA A 2 -11.27 -4.67 -11.09
C ALA A 2 -10.06 -3.89 -10.55
N VAL A 3 -9.65 -2.84 -11.26
CA VAL A 3 -8.69 -1.87 -10.75
C VAL A 3 -9.45 -0.90 -9.84
N ARG A 4 -9.01 -0.77 -8.59
CA ARG A 4 -9.63 0.14 -7.61
C ARG A 4 -8.67 1.25 -7.21
N LYS A 5 -9.17 2.48 -7.24
CA LYS A 5 -8.45 3.66 -6.75
C LYS A 5 -8.46 3.64 -5.22
N ARG A 6 -7.29 3.85 -4.63
CA ARG A 6 -7.05 3.93 -3.20
C ARG A 6 -6.25 5.21 -2.92
N SER A 7 -6.46 5.78 -1.74
CA SER A 7 -5.73 6.95 -1.27
C SER A 7 -5.12 6.62 0.08
N ILE A 8 -3.86 6.96 0.26
CA ILE A 8 -3.11 6.73 1.50
C ILE A 8 -2.31 7.99 1.85
N THR A 9 -1.98 8.16 3.11
CA THR A 9 -1.08 9.21 3.56
C THR A 9 0.32 8.62 3.72
N ILE A 10 1.30 9.18 3.00
CA ILE A 10 2.71 8.80 3.08
C ILE A 10 3.49 10.07 3.44
N ALA A 11 4.28 10.04 4.51
CA ALA A 11 5.13 11.17 4.92
C ALA A 11 4.38 12.53 5.02
N GLY A 12 3.11 12.51 5.45
CA GLY A 12 2.26 13.72 5.56
C GLY A 12 1.63 14.18 4.25
N HIS A 13 1.91 13.53 3.12
CA HIS A 13 1.31 13.81 1.83
C HIS A 13 0.31 12.73 1.43
N ARG A 14 -0.84 13.16 0.91
CA ARG A 14 -1.86 12.24 0.43
C ARG A 14 -1.52 11.77 -0.99
N THR A 15 -1.26 10.48 -1.13
CA THR A 15 -0.93 9.84 -2.40
C THR A 15 -2.08 8.93 -2.83
N SER A 16 -2.51 9.06 -4.07
CA SER A 16 -3.54 8.20 -4.68
C SER A 16 -2.93 7.27 -5.70
N TYR A 17 -3.34 6.00 -5.68
CA TYR A 17 -2.91 4.99 -6.64
C TYR A 17 -4.07 4.06 -7.01
N SER A 18 -4.00 3.44 -8.17
CA SER A 18 -5.01 2.51 -8.66
C SER A 18 -4.39 1.15 -8.91
N ILE A 19 -4.92 0.11 -8.28
CA ILE A 19 -4.37 -1.25 -8.37
C ILE A 19 -5.45 -2.32 -8.33
N GLU A 20 -5.20 -3.46 -8.95
CA GLU A 20 -6.06 -4.64 -8.93
C GLU A 20 -6.07 -5.29 -7.54
N ASP A 21 -7.17 -5.94 -7.19
CA ASP A 21 -7.35 -6.53 -5.87
C ASP A 21 -6.34 -7.62 -5.54
N ALA A 22 -6.01 -8.47 -6.50
CA ALA A 22 -4.99 -9.51 -6.30
C ALA A 22 -3.63 -8.94 -5.89
N PHE A 23 -3.26 -7.74 -6.40
CA PHE A 23 -2.03 -7.08 -5.96
C PHE A 23 -2.20 -6.42 -4.59
N GLN A 24 -3.38 -5.92 -4.26
CA GLN A 24 -3.65 -5.40 -2.91
C GLN A 24 -3.54 -6.50 -1.85
N ASP A 25 -4.08 -7.69 -2.14
CA ASP A 25 -4.01 -8.85 -1.25
C ASP A 25 -2.56 -9.36 -1.12
N GLY A 26 -1.80 -9.33 -2.23
CA GLY A 26 -0.37 -9.59 -2.23
C GLY A 26 0.42 -8.60 -1.37
N LEU A 27 0.11 -7.30 -1.45
CA LEU A 27 0.72 -6.28 -0.59
C LEU A 27 0.38 -6.49 0.88
N ALA A 28 -0.86 -6.86 1.20
CA ALA A 28 -1.28 -7.20 2.56
C ALA A 28 -0.50 -8.39 3.12
N THR A 29 -0.36 -9.45 2.32
CA THR A 29 0.42 -10.64 2.69
C THR A 29 1.90 -10.30 2.92
N LEU A 30 2.49 -9.48 2.05
CA LEU A 30 3.90 -9.09 2.20
C LEU A 30 4.12 -8.17 3.39
N ALA A 31 3.19 -7.26 3.65
CA ALA A 31 3.24 -6.38 4.81
C ALA A 31 3.19 -7.21 6.12
N ASP A 32 2.28 -8.17 6.20
CA ASP A 32 2.16 -9.10 7.34
C ASP A 32 3.45 -9.92 7.55
N LYS A 33 3.98 -10.53 6.49
CA LYS A 33 5.25 -11.28 6.54
C LYS A 33 6.45 -10.43 6.99
N GLU A 34 6.42 -9.13 6.71
CA GLU A 34 7.48 -8.19 7.09
C GLU A 34 7.21 -7.49 8.43
N GLY A 35 6.08 -7.77 9.09
CA GLY A 35 5.68 -7.10 10.34
C GLY A 35 5.39 -5.60 10.16
N LEU A 36 5.00 -5.19 8.97
CA LEU A 36 4.72 -3.80 8.59
C LEU A 36 3.22 -3.61 8.36
N SER A 37 2.75 -2.37 8.51
CA SER A 37 1.44 -2.00 7.94
C SER A 37 1.54 -1.89 6.41
N VAL A 38 0.42 -2.12 5.71
CA VAL A 38 0.37 -1.95 4.24
C VAL A 38 0.79 -0.53 3.84
N ALA A 39 0.39 0.48 4.62
CA ALA A 39 0.80 1.86 4.38
C ALA A 39 2.33 2.06 4.53
N ALA A 40 2.95 1.43 5.55
CA ALA A 40 4.40 1.50 5.74
C ALA A 40 5.17 0.79 4.62
N LEU A 41 4.69 -0.38 4.17
CA LEU A 41 5.27 -1.08 3.02
C LEU A 41 5.17 -0.21 1.75
N ILE A 42 4.00 0.36 1.48
CA ILE A 42 3.81 1.24 0.33
C ILE A 42 4.70 2.48 0.42
N ALA A 43 4.83 3.10 1.59
CA ALA A 43 5.72 4.23 1.82
C ALA A 43 7.19 3.88 1.53
N ARG A 44 7.64 2.70 1.93
CA ARG A 44 8.98 2.21 1.62
C ARG A 44 9.19 2.05 0.11
N ILE A 45 8.21 1.48 -0.59
CA ILE A 45 8.26 1.32 -2.05
C ILE A 45 8.21 2.69 -2.75
N ASP A 46 7.42 3.63 -2.25
CA ASP A 46 7.30 5.01 -2.72
C ASP A 46 8.65 5.76 -2.62
N ALA A 47 9.40 5.54 -1.54
CA ALA A 47 10.70 6.16 -1.33
C ALA A 47 11.83 5.53 -2.17
N GLN A 48 11.69 4.26 -2.58
CA GLN A 48 12.73 3.52 -3.31
C GLN A 48 12.54 3.51 -4.83
N ARG A 49 11.37 3.92 -5.33
CA ARG A 49 11.12 3.91 -6.78
C ARG A 49 11.93 4.99 -7.51
N PRO A 50 12.23 4.80 -8.80
CA PRO A 50 12.75 5.87 -9.65
C PRO A 50 11.77 7.07 -9.70
N PRO A 51 12.27 8.31 -9.84
CA PRO A 51 11.41 9.51 -9.89
C PRO A 51 10.36 9.46 -11.00
N ASP A 52 10.68 8.84 -12.14
CA ASP A 52 9.81 8.76 -13.32
C ASP A 52 8.82 7.59 -13.26
N ALA A 53 8.92 6.72 -12.25
CA ALA A 53 8.03 5.58 -12.08
C ALA A 53 6.76 5.97 -11.33
N ASN A 54 5.59 5.55 -11.82
CA ASN A 54 4.35 5.74 -11.07
C ASN A 54 4.22 4.69 -9.95
N LEU A 55 3.57 5.07 -8.84
CA LEU A 55 3.41 4.20 -7.66
C LEU A 55 2.68 2.89 -8.00
N SER A 56 1.62 2.94 -8.81
CA SER A 56 0.86 1.74 -9.19
C SER A 56 1.72 0.66 -9.86
N SER A 57 2.58 1.05 -10.81
CA SER A 57 3.50 0.15 -11.49
C SER A 57 4.57 -0.39 -10.53
N ALA A 58 5.13 0.47 -9.66
CA ALA A 58 6.10 0.05 -8.66
C ALA A 58 5.53 -1.02 -7.71
N LEU A 59 4.30 -0.83 -7.24
CA LEU A 59 3.61 -1.79 -6.37
C LEU A 59 3.36 -3.13 -7.06
N ARG A 60 2.88 -3.12 -8.32
CA ARG A 60 2.66 -4.35 -9.09
C ARG A 60 3.95 -5.13 -9.30
N LEU A 61 5.02 -4.44 -9.67
CA LEU A 61 6.34 -5.06 -9.87
C LEU A 61 6.90 -5.62 -8.57
N TYR A 62 6.72 -4.94 -7.44
CA TYR A 62 7.14 -5.43 -6.13
C TYR A 62 6.47 -6.76 -5.78
N VAL A 63 5.14 -6.83 -5.93
CA VAL A 63 4.38 -8.07 -5.67
C VAL A 63 4.76 -9.17 -6.66
N LEU A 64 4.91 -8.85 -7.95
CA LEU A 64 5.34 -9.82 -8.97
C LEU A 64 6.72 -10.41 -8.63
N GLN A 65 7.67 -9.56 -8.23
CA GLN A 65 9.00 -10.00 -7.84
C GLN A 65 8.95 -10.91 -6.60
N ALA A 66 8.17 -10.52 -5.59
CA ALA A 66 7.96 -11.34 -4.41
C ALA A 66 7.31 -12.70 -4.73
N ALA A 67 6.36 -12.75 -5.69
CA ALA A 67 5.77 -13.98 -6.18
C ALA A 67 6.82 -14.90 -6.83
N ARG A 68 7.67 -14.34 -7.69
CA ARG A 68 8.76 -15.07 -8.37
C ARG A 68 9.79 -15.61 -7.40
N GLU A 69 10.00 -14.92 -6.29
CA GLU A 69 10.89 -15.33 -5.19
C GLU A 69 10.22 -16.33 -4.22
N GLY A 70 8.97 -16.73 -4.45
CA GLY A 70 8.23 -17.64 -3.57
C GLY A 70 7.76 -17.00 -2.26
N ARG A 71 7.96 -15.69 -2.05
CA ARG A 71 7.60 -15.01 -0.81
C ARG A 71 6.09 -14.91 -0.55
N LEU A 72 5.24 -15.21 -1.54
CA LEU A 72 3.79 -15.24 -1.38
C LEU A 72 3.20 -16.64 -1.09
N ALA A 73 4.03 -17.70 -1.03
CA ALA A 73 3.54 -19.07 -1.09
C ALA A 73 2.83 -19.63 0.17
N ASP A 74 2.68 -18.86 1.27
CA ASP A 74 2.37 -19.46 2.59
C ASP A 74 1.26 -18.77 3.42
N HIS A 75 0.48 -17.85 2.85
CA HIS A 75 -0.54 -17.16 3.66
C HIS A 75 -1.89 -17.88 3.61
N ALA A 76 -2.20 -18.63 4.67
CA ALA A 76 -3.58 -18.99 5.03
C ALA A 76 -4.33 -17.68 5.39
N PRO A 77 -5.59 -17.49 4.94
CA PRO A 77 -6.26 -16.22 5.05
C PRO A 77 -6.55 -15.92 6.53
N THR A 78 -5.75 -15.06 7.15
CA THR A 78 -6.10 -14.53 8.47
C THR A 78 -7.00 -13.34 8.23
N GLY A 79 -8.31 -13.56 8.40
CA GLY A 79 -9.30 -12.50 8.35
C GLY A 79 -9.05 -11.47 9.43
N GLN A 80 -8.39 -10.37 9.09
CA GLN A 80 -8.33 -9.15 9.91
C GLN A 80 -8.43 -7.94 8.99
N ALA A 81 -9.54 -7.22 9.14
CA ALA A 81 -9.71 -5.90 8.57
C ALA A 81 -8.69 -4.93 9.20
N PRO A 82 -7.91 -4.17 8.42
CA PRO A 82 -7.18 -3.05 8.97
C PRO A 82 -8.17 -1.90 9.15
N THR A 83 -8.86 -1.88 10.30
CA THR A 83 -9.50 -0.65 10.79
C THR A 83 -8.40 0.25 11.33
N GLY A 84 -7.68 0.89 10.42
CA GLY A 84 -6.64 1.88 10.67
C GLY A 84 -6.91 3.11 9.83
N GLN A 85 -8.10 3.68 9.99
CA GLN A 85 -8.41 5.01 9.49
C GLN A 85 -7.64 5.99 10.40
N ASP A 86 -6.62 6.64 9.85
CA ASP A 86 -6.03 7.84 10.45
C ASP A 86 -7.18 8.78 10.88
N PRO A 87 -7.16 9.35 12.10
CA PRO A 87 -8.15 10.35 12.46
C PRO A 87 -8.07 11.52 11.46
N PRO A 88 -9.21 12.11 11.04
CA PRO A 88 -9.16 13.29 10.20
C PRO A 88 -8.37 14.38 10.94
N ALA A 89 -7.43 15.01 10.23
CA ALA A 89 -6.68 16.15 10.75
C ALA A 89 -7.64 17.21 11.34
N PRO A 90 -7.30 17.84 12.48
CA PRO A 90 -8.14 18.88 13.05
C PRO A 90 -8.25 20.04 12.04
N ASN A 91 -9.49 20.41 11.73
CA ASN A 91 -9.84 21.51 10.85
C ASN A 91 -9.30 22.81 11.46
N ALA A 92 -8.23 23.37 10.89
CA ALA A 92 -7.68 24.64 11.32
C ALA A 92 -8.61 25.79 10.87
N PRO A 93 -9.03 26.69 11.77
CA PRO A 93 -9.87 27.82 11.39
C PRO A 93 -9.05 28.79 10.53
N HIS A 94 -9.63 29.22 9.41
CA HIS A 94 -9.12 30.34 8.62
C HIS A 94 -9.35 31.63 9.42
N PRO A 95 -8.33 32.47 9.66
CA PRO A 95 -8.57 33.81 10.17
C PRO A 95 -9.20 34.70 9.08
N ARG A 96 -10.02 35.64 9.53
CA ARG A 96 -10.83 36.59 8.74
C ARG A 96 -10.03 37.42 7.75
#